data_AF-A0A536BQT4-F1
#
_entry.id   AF-A0A536BQT4-F1
#
_cell.length_a   1.000
_cell.length_b   1.000
_cell.length_c   1.000
_cell.angle_alpha   90.00
_cell.angle_beta   90.00
_cell.angle_gamma   90.00
#
_symmetry.space_group_name_H-M   'P 1'
#
loop_
_entity.id
_entity.type
_entity.pdbx_description
1 polymer ?
#
loop_
_entity_poly.entity_id
_entity_poly.type
_entity_poly.pdbx_seq_one_letter_code
_entity_poly.pdbx_strand_id
1 'polypeptide(L)'
;MRMRWAVALGQVEVGTGPATERTGEAFLRARELLEATRFRRDRLLMSTGEPGADRLLDNLAPLLAELLDDLSPRQRVIARLMLLEGLRQAEVAAELGVARATVSVAYARGRVRPIDRLATALRSIFGAGRLALEDAAPAGANG
;
A
#
# COMPACT_ATOMS: atom_id res chain seq x y z
N MET A 1 11.70 -15.17 -2.94
CA MET A 1 11.81 -14.13 -1.89
C MET A 1 10.47 -13.41 -1.79
N ARG A 2 9.76 -13.48 -0.66
CA ARG A 2 8.55 -12.66 -0.45
C ARG A 2 9.00 -11.29 0.05
N MET A 3 8.68 -10.26 -0.72
CA MET A 3 9.13 -8.87 -0.52
C MET A 3 8.40 -8.26 0.70
N ARG A 4 9.12 -7.47 1.50
CA ARG A 4 8.56 -6.73 2.64
C ARG A 4 8.52 -5.25 2.30
N TRP A 5 7.45 -4.60 2.68
CA TRP A 5 7.16 -3.22 2.30
C TRP A 5 6.89 -2.39 3.56
N ALA A 6 7.35 -1.15 3.52
CA ALA A 6 6.99 -0.13 4.48
C ALA A 6 6.57 1.14 3.74
N VAL A 7 5.55 1.81 4.24
CA VAL A 7 5.10 3.12 3.75
C VAL A 7 5.13 4.09 4.92
N ALA A 8 5.87 5.18 4.79
CA ALA A 8 5.96 6.18 5.83
C ALA A 8 5.63 7.56 5.28
N LEU A 9 4.83 8.33 6.02
CA LEU A 9 4.70 9.76 5.82
C LEU A 9 5.89 10.47 6.48
N GLY A 10 6.28 11.60 5.91
CA GLY A 10 7.32 12.47 6.45
C GLY A 10 7.97 13.27 5.32
N GLN A 11 8.83 14.21 5.68
CA GLN A 11 9.61 14.92 4.67
C GLN A 11 10.56 13.98 3.94
N VAL A 12 10.58 14.10 2.61
CA VAL A 12 11.54 13.44 1.74
C VAL A 12 12.61 14.45 1.39
N GLU A 13 13.78 14.33 2.02
CA GLU A 13 14.95 15.10 1.60
C GLU A 13 15.41 14.60 0.23
N VAL A 14 15.53 15.52 -0.73
CA VAL A 14 16.02 15.22 -2.07
C VAL A 14 17.52 14.98 -1.97
N GLY A 15 17.95 13.77 -2.33
CA GLY A 15 19.36 13.39 -2.37
C GLY A 15 19.64 12.49 -3.57
N THR A 16 20.83 12.65 -4.15
CA THR A 16 21.40 11.73 -5.13
C THR A 16 22.14 10.61 -4.41
N GLY A 17 21.66 9.37 -4.53
CA GLY A 17 22.25 8.19 -3.91
C GLY A 17 21.28 6.99 -3.83
N PRO A 18 21.75 5.78 -3.49
CA PRO A 18 20.90 4.62 -3.22
C PRO A 18 19.86 4.96 -2.15
N ALA A 19 18.69 4.30 -2.18
CA ALA A 19 17.64 4.53 -1.18
C ALA A 19 18.18 4.46 0.26
N THR A 20 19.20 3.64 0.51
CA THR A 20 19.87 3.43 1.80
C THR A 20 20.66 4.63 2.35
N GLU A 21 20.92 5.65 1.54
CA GLU A 21 21.74 6.84 1.89
C GLU A 21 20.90 8.11 2.06
N ARG A 22 19.58 8.00 2.04
CA ARG A 22 18.66 9.14 2.25
C ARG A 22 18.45 9.38 3.75
N THR A 23 18.27 10.63 4.17
CA THR A 23 18.20 11.03 5.59
C THR A 23 16.87 11.64 6.03
N GLY A 24 15.94 11.91 5.10
CA GLY A 24 14.64 12.50 5.42
C GLY A 24 13.79 11.67 6.40
N GLU A 25 12.92 12.34 7.15
CA GLU A 25 12.06 11.74 8.18
C GLU A 25 11.28 10.52 7.67
N ALA A 26 10.70 10.61 6.47
CA ALA A 26 9.97 9.49 5.85
C ALA A 26 10.87 8.27 5.66
N PHE A 27 12.15 8.48 5.30
CA PHE A 27 13.09 7.39 5.11
C PHE A 27 13.46 6.72 6.43
N LEU A 28 13.81 7.50 7.46
CA LEU A 28 14.16 6.96 8.79
C LEU A 28 13.01 6.13 9.37
N ARG A 29 11.79 6.67 9.31
CA ARG A 29 10.57 5.97 9.74
C ARG A 29 10.31 4.71 8.92
N ALA A 30 10.43 4.75 7.59
CA ALA A 30 10.28 3.56 6.75
C ALA A 30 11.33 2.48 7.07
N ARG A 31 12.56 2.87 7.37
CA ARG A 31 13.63 1.96 7.77
C ARG A 31 13.31 1.27 9.10
N GLU A 32 12.85 2.03 10.10
CA GLU A 32 12.41 1.47 11.39
C GLU A 32 11.25 0.49 11.23
N LEU A 33 10.26 0.83 10.40
CA LEU A 33 9.17 -0.08 10.05
C LEU A 33 9.70 -1.36 9.38
N LEU A 34 10.62 -1.25 8.43
CA LEU A 34 11.22 -2.42 7.78
C LEU A 34 11.98 -3.30 8.78
N GLU A 35 12.66 -2.75 9.76
CA GLU A 35 13.24 -3.57 10.84
C GLU A 35 12.15 -4.23 11.68
N ALA A 36 11.07 -3.51 12.03
CA ALA A 36 9.93 -4.07 12.76
C ALA A 36 9.24 -5.24 12.02
N THR A 37 9.16 -5.19 10.68
CA THR A 37 8.64 -6.32 9.87
C THR A 37 9.44 -7.61 10.05
N ARG A 38 10.73 -7.52 10.40
CA ARG A 38 11.56 -8.72 10.62
C ARG A 38 11.14 -9.49 11.86
N PHE A 39 10.74 -8.77 12.90
CA PHE A 39 10.34 -9.34 14.19
C PHE A 39 8.88 -9.80 14.16
N ARG A 40 7.99 -8.99 13.61
CA ARG A 40 6.54 -9.26 13.59
C ARG A 40 6.11 -10.23 12.48
N ARG A 41 6.96 -10.45 11.47
CA ARG A 41 6.66 -11.20 10.24
C ARG A 41 5.53 -10.61 9.38
N ASP A 42 5.10 -9.39 9.69
CA ASP A 42 4.19 -8.61 8.87
C ASP A 42 4.89 -8.20 7.56
N ARG A 43 4.16 -8.24 6.45
CA ARG A 43 4.74 -7.99 5.11
C ARG A 43 4.53 -6.57 4.61
N LEU A 44 3.59 -5.84 5.20
CA LEU A 44 3.32 -4.45 4.93
C LEU A 44 3.07 -3.73 6.26
N LEU A 45 3.83 -2.67 6.51
CA LEU A 45 3.57 -1.73 7.58
C LEU A 45 3.43 -0.32 7.01
N MET A 46 2.60 0.49 7.66
CA MET A 46 2.35 1.88 7.27
C MET A 46 2.37 2.76 8.51
N SER A 47 3.00 3.93 8.43
CA SER A 47 2.97 4.93 9.50
C SER A 47 2.88 6.34 8.93
N THR A 48 2.02 7.14 9.54
CA THR A 48 1.84 8.56 9.27
C THR A 48 2.56 9.42 10.31
N GLY A 49 2.75 8.90 11.53
CA GLY A 49 3.16 9.69 12.70
C GLY A 49 1.99 10.23 13.51
N GLU A 50 0.75 10.14 13.01
CA GLU A 50 -0.47 10.47 13.76
C GLU A 50 -0.94 9.24 14.55
N PRO A 51 -1.04 9.31 15.90
CA PRO A 51 -1.30 8.13 16.72
C PRO A 51 -2.61 7.39 16.43
N GLY A 52 -3.68 8.10 16.05
CA GLY A 52 -4.98 7.51 15.73
C GLY A 52 -4.96 6.69 14.45
N ALA A 53 -4.45 7.29 13.37
CA ALA A 53 -4.27 6.67 12.07
C ALA A 53 -3.29 5.50 12.15
N ASP A 54 -2.17 5.65 12.88
CA ASP A 54 -1.15 4.61 12.98
C ASP A 54 -1.67 3.36 13.69
N ARG A 55 -2.54 3.49 14.71
CA ARG A 55 -3.20 2.33 15.33
C ARG A 55 -4.08 1.58 14.35
N LEU A 56 -4.82 2.28 13.49
CA LEU A 56 -5.67 1.64 12.49
C LEU A 56 -4.83 0.97 11.40
N LEU A 57 -3.78 1.66 10.93
CA LEU A 57 -2.86 1.15 9.91
C LEU A 57 -2.10 -0.10 10.38
N ASP A 58 -1.64 -0.13 11.63
CA ASP A 58 -0.91 -1.28 12.19
C ASP A 58 -1.74 -2.57 12.18
N ASN A 59 -3.06 -2.47 12.36
CA ASN A 59 -3.97 -3.61 12.34
C ASN A 59 -4.41 -4.01 10.92
N LEU A 60 -4.53 -3.04 10.00
CA LEU A 60 -5.17 -3.28 8.70
C LEU A 60 -4.17 -3.48 7.55
N ALA A 61 -3.00 -2.85 7.60
CA ALA A 61 -2.02 -2.94 6.53
C ALA A 61 -1.48 -4.37 6.32
N PRO A 62 -1.19 -5.18 7.36
CA PRO A 62 -0.75 -6.56 7.17
C PRO A 62 -1.76 -7.42 6.41
N LEU A 63 -3.07 -7.21 6.63
CA LEU A 63 -4.14 -7.95 5.96
C LEU A 63 -4.13 -7.75 4.44
N LEU A 64 -3.76 -6.55 3.97
CA LEU A 64 -3.65 -6.32 2.53
C LEU A 64 -2.52 -7.16 1.93
N ALA A 65 -1.38 -7.25 2.61
CA ALA A 65 -0.26 -8.07 2.14
C ALA A 65 -0.61 -9.56 2.12
N GLU A 66 -1.34 -10.05 3.13
CA GLU A 66 -1.84 -11.43 3.15
C GLU A 66 -2.75 -11.73 1.96
N LEU A 67 -3.75 -10.87 1.71
CA LEU A 67 -4.67 -11.04 0.59
C LEU A 67 -3.96 -11.01 -0.77
N LEU A 68 -2.95 -10.16 -0.92
CA LEU A 68 -2.15 -10.09 -2.14
C LEU A 68 -1.26 -11.33 -2.31
N ASP A 69 -0.74 -11.89 -1.22
CA ASP A 69 0.11 -13.08 -1.27
C ASP A 69 -0.66 -14.37 -1.57
N ASP A 70 -1.94 -14.43 -1.21
CA ASP A 70 -2.84 -15.54 -1.52
C ASP A 70 -3.23 -15.58 -3.01
N LEU A 71 -2.96 -14.52 -3.77
CA LEU A 71 -3.21 -14.50 -5.21
C LEU A 71 -2.24 -15.43 -5.93
N SER A 72 -2.80 -16.33 -6.74
CA SER A 72 -2.03 -17.06 -7.76
C SER A 72 -1.43 -16.10 -8.80
N PRO A 73 -0.38 -16.51 -9.54
CA PRO A 73 0.24 -15.66 -10.57
C PRO A 73 -0.78 -15.09 -11.57
N ARG A 74 -1.73 -15.90 -12.03
CA ARG A 74 -2.78 -15.47 -12.95
C ARG A 74 -3.72 -14.43 -12.34
N GLN A 75 -4.10 -14.61 -11.07
CA GLN A 75 -4.95 -13.63 -10.38
C GLN A 75 -4.21 -12.32 -10.12
N ARG A 76 -2.89 -12.35 -9.87
CA ARG A 76 -2.08 -11.13 -9.74
C ARG A 76 -2.07 -10.32 -11.02
N VAL A 77 -1.92 -10.97 -12.18
CA VAL A 77 -1.97 -10.28 -13.49
C VAL A 77 -3.33 -9.61 -13.68
N ILE A 78 -4.42 -10.35 -13.47
CA ILE A 78 -5.78 -9.81 -13.60
C ILE A 78 -6.03 -8.66 -12.60
N ALA A 79 -5.65 -8.84 -11.34
CA ALA A 79 -5.79 -7.82 -10.31
C ALA A 79 -4.98 -6.56 -10.65
N ARG A 80 -3.75 -6.69 -11.17
CA ARG A 80 -2.93 -5.57 -11.60
C ARG A 80 -3.61 -4.74 -12.70
N LEU A 81 -4.09 -5.39 -13.76
CA LEU A 81 -4.79 -4.72 -14.87
C LEU A 81 -6.05 -4.00 -14.40
N MET A 82 -6.80 -4.60 -13.48
CA MET A 82 -8.04 -4.00 -13.00
C MET A 82 -7.81 -2.89 -11.97
N LEU A 83 -6.89 -3.08 -11.02
CA LEU A 83 -6.70 -2.18 -9.87
C LEU A 83 -5.73 -1.04 -10.15
N LEU A 84 -4.72 -1.26 -10.98
CA LEU A 84 -3.70 -0.24 -11.29
C LEU A 84 -3.95 0.42 -12.64
N GLU A 85 -4.46 -0.33 -13.63
CA GLU A 85 -4.71 0.19 -14.99
C GLU A 85 -6.19 0.51 -15.23
N GLY A 86 -7.08 0.20 -14.29
CA GLY A 86 -8.50 0.57 -14.34
C GLY A 86 -9.32 -0.21 -15.39
N LEU A 87 -8.79 -1.30 -15.94
CA LEU A 87 -9.46 -2.05 -16.99
C LEU A 87 -10.69 -2.80 -16.45
N ARG A 88 -11.74 -2.84 -17.26
CA ARG A 88 -12.92 -3.68 -17.04
C ARG A 88 -12.61 -5.12 -17.38
N GLN A 89 -13.38 -6.06 -16.83
CA GLN A 89 -13.15 -7.50 -17.07
C GLN A 89 -13.18 -7.90 -18.55
N ALA A 90 -13.96 -7.22 -19.39
CA ALA A 90 -14.02 -7.48 -20.83
C ALA A 90 -12.74 -7.03 -21.54
N GLU A 91 -12.17 -5.89 -21.14
CA GLU A 91 -10.92 -5.36 -21.68
C GLU A 91 -9.75 -6.24 -21.25
N VAL A 92 -9.72 -6.66 -19.98
CA VAL A 92 -8.75 -7.64 -19.47
C VAL A 92 -8.82 -8.97 -20.23
N ALA A 93 -10.03 -9.43 -20.56
CA ALA A 93 -10.22 -10.66 -21.31
C ALA A 93 -9.67 -10.55 -22.74
N ALA A 94 -9.89 -9.42 -23.39
CA ALA A 94 -9.34 -9.12 -24.71
C ALA A 94 -7.81 -9.04 -24.67
N GLU A 95 -7.26 -8.27 -23.72
CA GLU A 95 -5.82 -8.09 -23.51
C GLU A 95 -5.09 -9.42 -23.29
N LEU A 96 -5.68 -10.30 -22.49
CA LEU A 96 -5.09 -11.60 -22.16
C LEU A 96 -5.42 -12.71 -23.17
N GLY A 97 -6.23 -12.44 -24.20
CA GLY A 97 -6.67 -13.44 -25.18
C GLY A 97 -7.47 -14.60 -24.59
N VAL A 98 -8.31 -14.34 -23.57
CA VAL A 98 -9.05 -15.37 -22.82
C VAL A 98 -10.55 -15.07 -22.79
N ALA A 99 -11.36 -16.07 -22.45
CA ALA A 99 -12.79 -15.87 -22.25
C ALA A 99 -13.07 -14.95 -21.05
N ARG A 100 -14.06 -14.06 -21.18
CA ARG A 100 -14.52 -13.19 -20.07
C ARG A 100 -14.90 -13.97 -18.81
N ALA A 101 -15.50 -15.15 -18.96
CA ALA A 101 -15.86 -16.02 -17.83
C ALA A 101 -14.62 -16.41 -16.99
N THR A 102 -13.48 -16.66 -17.65
CA THR A 102 -12.21 -16.96 -16.98
C THR A 102 -11.75 -15.80 -16.11
N VAL A 103 -11.86 -14.56 -16.62
CA VAL A 103 -11.52 -13.35 -15.86
C VAL A 103 -12.47 -13.17 -14.68
N SER A 104 -13.78 -13.34 -14.88
CA SER A 104 -14.78 -13.22 -13.83
C SER A 104 -14.55 -14.22 -12.68
N VAL A 105 -14.26 -15.48 -12.99
CA VAL A 105 -13.97 -16.51 -11.99
C VAL A 105 -12.67 -16.19 -11.23
N ALA A 106 -11.62 -15.79 -11.94
CA ALA A 106 -10.35 -15.41 -11.32
C ALA A 106 -10.50 -14.18 -10.41
N TYR A 107 -11.26 -13.17 -10.84
CA TYR A 107 -11.58 -11.97 -10.07
C TYR A 107 -12.29 -12.31 -8.76
N ALA A 108 -13.32 -13.17 -8.81
CA ALA A 108 -14.07 -13.58 -7.65
C ALA A 108 -13.21 -14.43 -6.69
N ARG A 109 -12.54 -15.47 -7.19
CA ARG A 109 -11.68 -16.34 -6.38
C ARG A 109 -10.47 -15.61 -5.79
N GLY A 110 -9.97 -14.60 -6.50
CA GLY A 110 -8.86 -13.76 -6.05
C GLY A 110 -9.27 -12.67 -5.08
N ARG A 111 -10.56 -12.55 -4.71
CA ARG A 111 -11.04 -11.50 -3.79
C ARG A 111 -10.57 -10.10 -4.22
N VAL A 112 -10.53 -9.84 -5.53
CA VAL A 112 -9.99 -8.57 -6.08
C VAL A 112 -10.80 -7.37 -5.58
N ARG A 113 -12.13 -7.52 -5.42
CA ARG A 113 -12.97 -6.46 -4.83
C ARG A 113 -12.66 -6.18 -3.35
N PRO A 114 -12.57 -7.18 -2.45
CA PRO A 114 -12.06 -6.96 -1.10
C PRO A 114 -10.68 -6.28 -1.05
N ILE A 115 -9.73 -6.70 -1.89
CA ILE A 115 -8.41 -6.08 -1.98
C ILE A 115 -8.52 -4.58 -2.31
N ASP A 116 -9.31 -4.24 -3.33
CA ASP A 116 -9.55 -2.85 -3.73
C ASP A 116 -10.14 -1.99 -2.60
N ARG A 117 -11.15 -2.54 -1.90
CA ARG A 117 -11.79 -1.86 -0.77
C ARG A 117 -10.82 -1.61 0.38
N LEU A 118 -10.02 -2.61 0.74
CA LEU A 118 -9.03 -2.48 1.81
C LEU A 118 -7.94 -1.48 1.41
N ALA A 119 -7.42 -1.57 0.19
CA ALA A 119 -6.44 -0.61 -0.32
C ALA A 119 -7.00 0.83 -0.30
N THR A 120 -8.26 1.01 -0.66
CA THR A 120 -8.95 2.31 -0.57
C THR A 120 -9.07 2.80 0.87
N ALA A 121 -9.50 1.94 1.80
CA ALA A 121 -9.60 2.30 3.21
C ALA A 121 -8.24 2.71 3.80
N LEU A 122 -7.18 1.94 3.51
CA LEU A 122 -5.81 2.25 3.95
C LEU A 122 -5.33 3.60 3.39
N ARG A 123 -5.61 3.91 2.10
CA ARG A 123 -5.31 5.22 1.52
C ARG A 123 -6.05 6.35 2.23
N SER A 124 -7.34 6.15 2.55
CA SER A 124 -8.14 7.15 3.26
C SER A 124 -7.63 7.40 4.69
N ILE A 125 -7.29 6.35 5.43
CA ILE A 125 -6.73 6.47 6.79
C ILE A 125 -5.38 7.18 6.73
N PHE A 126 -4.51 6.77 5.80
CA PHE A 126 -3.21 7.41 5.62
C PHE A 126 -3.36 8.90 5.24
N GLY A 127 -4.31 9.22 4.37
CA GLY A 127 -4.64 10.60 4.01
C GLY A 127 -5.18 11.42 5.18
N ALA A 128 -6.03 10.83 6.02
CA ALA A 128 -6.56 11.49 7.22
C ALA A 128 -5.45 11.77 8.24
N GLY A 129 -4.55 10.80 8.49
CA GLY A 129 -3.38 11.01 9.36
C GLY A 129 -2.47 12.13 8.85
N ARG A 130 -2.26 12.23 7.53
CA ARG A 130 -1.53 13.35 6.92
C ARG A 130 -2.20 14.69 7.19
N LEU A 131 -3.51 14.81 6.94
CA LEU A 131 -4.25 16.06 7.16
C LEU A 131 -4.23 16.48 8.63
N ALA A 132 -4.39 15.54 9.56
CA ALA A 132 -4.34 15.82 10.99
C ALA A 132 -2.97 16.35 11.45
N LEU A 133 -1.87 15.87 10.85
CA LEU A 133 -0.53 16.40 11.13
C LEU A 133 -0.31 17.79 10.50
N GLU A 134 -0.88 18.03 9.32
CA GLU A 134 -0.87 19.35 8.67
C GLU A 134 -1.64 20.39 9.49
N ASP A 135 -2.81 20.03 10.04
CA ASP A 135 -3.63 20.88 10.90
C ASP A 135 -2.96 21.17 12.26
N ALA A 136 -2.16 20.22 12.76
CA ALA A 136 -1.41 20.37 14.00
C ALA A 136 -0.11 21.19 13.84
N ALA A 137 0.34 21.44 12.60
CA ALA A 137 1.51 22.26 12.35
C ALA A 137 1.17 23.74 12.66
N PRO A 138 1.96 24.43 13.51
CA PRO A 138 1.66 25.81 13.87
C PRO A 138 1.66 26.71 12.63
N ALA A 139 0.63 27.54 12.49
CA ALA A 139 0.37 28.42 11.35
C ALA A 139 1.38 29.58 11.13
N GLY A 140 2.65 29.41 11.49
CA GLY A 140 3.61 30.53 11.59
C GLY A 140 5.07 30.20 11.39
N ALA A 141 5.42 29.22 10.54
CA ALA A 141 6.81 28.95 10.18
C ALA A 141 7.12 29.27 8.70
N ASN A 142 6.57 30.37 8.19
CA ASN A 142 7.11 31.05 7.00
C ASN A 142 7.25 32.53 7.37
N GLY A 143 8.48 32.92 7.73
CA GLY A 143 8.90 34.32 7.77
C GLY A 143 9.15 34.88 6.38
#